data_AF-A0A356THD9-F1
#
_entry.id   AF-A0A356THD9-F1
#
_cell.length_a   1.000
_cell.length_b   1.000
_cell.length_c   1.000
_cell.angle_alpha   90.00
_cell.angle_beta   90.00
_cell.angle_gamma   90.00
#
_symmetry.space_group_name_H-M   'P 1'
#
loop_
_entity.id
_entity.type
_entity.pdbx_description
1 polymer ?
#
loop_
_entity_poly.entity_id
_entity_poly.type
_entity_poly.pdbx_seq_one_letter_code
_entity_poly.pdbx_strand_id
1 'polypeptide(L)' 'RAGAVEGVGALDVFSRPWAEIWIDGVQHGRNAPARGIQVSAGQHTVRLVNPVLGLEQVRTVNVPADGRAQIRVFLDAPAE' A
#
# COMPACT_ATOMS: atom_id res chain seq x y z
N ARG A 1 17.48 -6.71 13.80
CA ARG A 1 16.28 -5.90 14.13
C ARG A 1 16.23 -4.78 13.11
N ALA A 2 15.25 -4.76 12.21
CA ALA A 2 15.12 -3.68 11.23
C ALA A 2 14.84 -2.37 11.99
N GLY A 3 15.70 -1.37 11.81
CA GLY A 3 15.60 -0.10 12.51
C GLY A 3 14.30 0.61 12.15
N ALA A 4 13.57 1.07 13.16
CA ALA A 4 12.57 2.09 12.97
C ALA A 4 13.33 3.34 12.49
N VAL A 5 13.22 3.64 11.20
CA VAL A 5 13.59 4.97 10.69
C VAL A 5 12.57 5.93 11.28
N GLU A 6 13.01 6.77 12.23
CA GLU A 6 12.15 7.76 12.84
C GLU A 6 11.88 8.88 11.82
N GLY A 7 10.65 8.92 11.32
CA GLY A 7 10.22 9.87 10.31
C GLY A 7 8.87 9.49 9.73
N VAL A 8 8.25 10.40 8.99
CA VAL A 8 7.05 10.12 8.19
C VAL A 8 7.42 10.18 6.72
N GLY A 9 6.70 9.42 5.90
CA GLY A 9 6.82 9.47 4.44
C GLY A 9 5.46 9.36 3.78
N ALA A 10 5.44 9.57 2.47
CA ALA A 10 4.24 9.49 1.65
C ALA A 10 4.20 8.18 0.86
N LEU A 11 3.05 7.51 0.89
CA LEU A 11 2.78 6.33 0.07
C LEU A 11 1.70 6.63 -0.97
N ASP A 12 2.02 6.37 -2.23
CA ASP A 12 1.07 6.39 -3.34
C ASP A 12 0.68 4.96 -3.71
N VAL A 13 -0.61 4.66 -3.69
CA VAL A 13 -1.17 3.34 -3.95
C VAL A 13 -2.05 3.38 -5.18
N PHE A 14 -1.69 2.61 -6.19
CA PHE A 14 -2.48 2.45 -7.40
C PHE A 14 -2.88 1.00 -7.55
N SER A 15 -4.16 0.77 -7.85
CA SER A 15 -4.67 -0.54 -8.17
C SER A 15 -5.52 -0.49 -9.42
N ARG A 16 -5.46 -1.57 -10.21
CA ARG A 16 -6.42 -1.86 -11.28
C ARG A 16 -6.82 -3.33 -11.15
N PRO A 17 -8.12 -3.66 -11.11
CA PRO A 17 -9.28 -2.80 -10.81
C PRO A 17 -9.15 -2.03 -9.47
N TRP A 18 -10.15 -1.22 -9.10
CA TRP A 18 -10.14 -0.51 -7.81
C TRP A 18 -9.96 -1.47 -6.62
N ALA A 19 -9.44 -0.99 -5.49
CA ALA A 19 -9.24 -1.82 -4.31
C ALA A 19 -9.36 -1.00 -3.02
N GLU A 20 -9.90 -1.57 -1.96
CA GLU A 20 -9.75 -1.06 -0.60
C GLU A 20 -8.29 -1.18 -0.16
N ILE A 21 -7.81 -0.16 0.57
CA ILE A 21 -6.42 -0.09 1.01
C ILE A 21 -6.33 -0.43 2.50
N TRP A 22 -5.54 -1.44 2.82
CA TRP A 22 -5.17 -1.83 4.17
C TRP A 22 -3.65 -1.67 4.33
N ILE A 23 -3.22 -1.02 5.41
CA ILE A 23 -1.81 -0.78 5.71
C ILE A 23 -1.55 -1.35 7.10
N ASP A 24 -0.60 -2.28 7.20
CA ASP A 24 -0.21 -2.97 8.43
C ASP A 24 -1.40 -3.59 9.18
N GLY A 25 -2.36 -4.14 8.42
CA GLY A 25 -3.56 -4.78 8.95
C GLY A 25 -4.69 -3.82 9.32
N VAL A 26 -4.52 -2.49 9.18
CA VAL A 26 -5.55 -1.49 9.45
C VAL A 26 -6.14 -0.97 8.13
N GLN A 27 -7.48 -0.99 8.03
CA GLN A 27 -8.17 -0.42 6.87
C GLN A 27 -7.99 1.10 6.88
N HIS A 28 -7.44 1.64 5.79
CA HIS A 28 -7.15 3.07 5.70
C HIS A 28 -8.40 3.92 5.39
N GLY A 29 -9.52 3.28 5.00
CA GLY A 29 -10.77 3.96 4.66
C GLY A 29 -10.75 4.67 3.30
N ARG A 30 -9.68 4.48 2.50
CA ARG A 30 -9.58 4.97 1.11
C ARG A 30 -9.49 3.80 0.14
N ASN A 31 -9.92 4.06 -1.09
CA ASN A 31 -9.80 3.12 -2.19
C ASN A 31 -8.69 3.56 -3.14
N ALA A 32 -8.01 2.60 -3.76
CA ALA A 32 -7.02 2.85 -4.79
C ALA A 32 -7.71 3.29 -6.10
N PRO A 33 -7.18 4.33 -6.80
CA PRO A 33 -5.93 5.02 -6.51
C PRO A 33 -6.02 6.05 -5.38
N ALA A 34 -5.05 6.03 -4.47
CA ALA A 34 -4.88 7.02 -3.40
C ALA A 34 -3.42 7.49 -3.36
N ARG A 35 -3.19 8.80 -3.22
CA ARG A 35 -1.86 9.40 -3.19
C ARG A 35 -1.62 10.13 -1.87
N GLY A 36 -0.36 10.23 -1.48
CA GLY A 36 0.08 11.02 -0.33
C GLY A 36 -0.36 10.45 1.01
N ILE A 37 -0.61 9.14 1.12
CA ILE A 37 -0.95 8.50 2.39
C ILE A 37 0.26 8.66 3.33
N GLN A 38 0.07 9.36 4.44
CA GLN A 38 1.12 9.55 5.44
C GLN A 38 1.25 8.29 6.28
N VAL A 39 2.44 7.70 6.29
CA VAL A 39 2.81 6.56 7.13
C VAL A 39 4.17 6.83 7.77
N SER A 40 4.52 6.06 8.80
CA SER A 40 5.90 6.09 9.31
C SER A 40 6.88 5.75 8.18
N ALA A 41 8.11 6.21 8.28
CA ALA A 41 9.16 5.67 7.44
C ALA A 41 9.39 4.19 7.81
N GLY A 42 9.76 3.37 6.84
CA GLY A 42 10.11 1.97 7.03
C GLY A 42 9.26 1.01 6.22
N GLN A 43 9.28 -0.26 6.62
CA GLN A 43 8.59 -1.33 5.93
C GLN A 43 7.11 -1.36 6.31
N HIS A 44 6.26 -1.34 5.29
CA HIS A 44 4.81 -1.46 5.42
C HIS A 44 4.28 -2.62 4.60
N THR A 45 3.28 -3.31 5.15
CA THR A 45 2.53 -4.33 4.44
C THR A 45 1.23 -3.72 3.94
N VAL A 46 1.08 -3.60 2.63
CA VAL A 46 -0.11 -3.06 1.98
C VAL A 46 -0.92 -4.22 1.42
N ARG A 47 -2.15 -4.40 1.92
CA ARG A 47 -3.12 -5.34 1.37
C ARG A 47 -4.18 -4.57 0.58
N LEU A 48 -4.39 -5.00 -0.65
CA LEU A 48 -5.37 -4.43 -1.56
C LEU A 48 -6.46 -5.45 -1.79
N VAL A 49 -7.70 -5.07 -1.52
CA VAL A 49 -8.86 -5.97 -1.60
C VAL A 49 -9.92 -5.37 -2.51
N ASN A 50 -10.32 -6.09 -3.55
CA ASN A 50 -11.51 -5.77 -4.33
C ASN A 50 -12.63 -6.74 -3.92
N PRO A 51 -13.57 -6.32 -3.06
CA PRO A 51 -14.64 -7.20 -2.59
C PRO A 51 -15.66 -7.57 -3.67
N VAL A 52 -15.77 -6.78 -4.74
CA VAL A 52 -16.73 -7.03 -5.84
C VAL A 52 -16.26 -8.18 -6.72
N LEU A 53 -14.96 -8.28 -6.97
CA LEU A 53 -14.36 -9.32 -7.80
C LEU A 53 -13.77 -10.48 -7.00
N GLY A 54 -13.76 -10.38 -5.66
CA GLY A 54 -13.12 -11.35 -4.79
C GLY A 54 -11.60 -11.42 -4.97
N LEU A 55 -10.98 -10.34 -5.46
CA LEU A 55 -9.54 -10.27 -5.71
C LEU A 55 -8.82 -9.63 -4.52
N GLU A 56 -7.67 -10.17 -4.17
CA GLU A 56 -6.79 -9.52 -3.21
C GLU A 56 -5.32 -9.76 -3.52
N GLN A 57 -4.48 -8.79 -3.17
CA GLN A 57 -3.03 -8.95 -3.20
C GLN A 57 -2.37 -8.21 -2.05
N VAL A 58 -1.28 -8.80 -1.55
CA VAL A 58 -0.42 -8.22 -0.52
C VAL A 58 0.90 -7.78 -1.16
N ARG A 59 1.38 -6.60 -0.79
CA ARG A 59 2.67 -6.05 -1.20
C ARG A 59 3.39 -5.43 -0.02
N THR A 60 4.66 -5.73 0.10
CA THR A 60 5.55 -5.06 1.05
C THR A 60 6.22 -3.88 0.35
N VAL A 61 6.18 -2.71 0.97
CA VAL A 61 6.81 -1.48 0.47
C VAL A 61 7.67 -0.87 1.57
N ASN A 62 8.85 -0.36 1.21
CA ASN A 62 9.67 0.43 2.11
C ASN A 62 9.47 1.92 1.80
N VAL A 63 8.95 2.67 2.77
CA VAL A 63 8.69 4.10 2.66
C VAL A 63 9.88 4.87 3.24
N PRO A 64 10.58 5.72 2.45
CA PRO A 64 11.67 6.53 2.98
C PRO A 64 11.15 7.67 3.87
N ALA A 65 11.93 8.06 4.88
CA ALA A 65 11.67 9.26 5.68
C ALA A 65 11.74 10.51 4.81
N ASP A 66 10.77 11.42 4.99
CA ASP A 66 10.58 12.66 4.22
C ASP A 66 10.50 12.46 2.69
N GLY A 67 10.29 11.23 2.25
CA GLY A 67 10.26 10.84 0.86
C GLY A 67 8.91 10.26 0.45
N ARG A 68 8.89 9.74 -0.77
CA ARG A 68 7.69 9.12 -1.35
C ARG A 68 8.01 7.74 -1.90
N ALA A 69 7.19 6.77 -1.55
CA ALA A 69 7.14 5.47 -2.20
C ALA A 69 5.84 5.35 -3.01
N GLN A 70 5.87 4.50 -4.05
CA GLN A 70 4.67 4.17 -4.81
C GLN A 70 4.58 2.66 -5.02
N ILE A 71 3.35 2.14 -5.01
CA ILE A 71 3.05 0.78 -5.46
C ILE A 71 1.98 0.81 -6.56
N ARG A 72 2.13 -0.07 -7.55
CA ARG A 72 1.16 -0.30 -8.62
C ARG A 72 0.85 -1.78 -8.64
N VAL A 73 -0.41 -2.12 -8.41
CA VAL A 73 -0.85 -3.51 -8.33
C VAL A 73 -1.98 -3.75 -9.31
N PHE A 74 -1.78 -4.74 -10.16
CA PHE A 74 -2.80 -5.24 -11.07
C PHE A 74 -3.42 -6.46 -10.40
N LEU A 75 -4.60 -6.29 -9.80
CA LEU A 75 -5.25 -7.35 -9.04
C LEU A 75 -5.68 -8.52 -9.93
N ASP A 76 -5.97 -8.25 -11.19
CA ASP A 76 -6.38 -9.23 -12.20
C ASP A 76 -5.21 -9.84 -12.98
N ALA A 77 -3.99 -9.37 -12.78
CA ALA A 77 -2.82 -9.95 -13.45
C ALA A 77 -2.49 -11.32 -12.85
N PRO A 78 -2.13 -12.32 -13.68
CA PRO A 78 -1.64 -13.60 -13.17
C PRO A 78 -0.39 -13.38 -12.32
N ALA A 79 -0.22 -14.20 -11.27
CA ALA A 79 1.03 -14.21 -10.52
C ALA A 79 2.15 -14.69 -11.46
N GLU A 80 3.15 -13.83 -11.68
CA GLU A 80 4.40 -14.20 -12.33
C GLU A 80 5.22 -15.19 -11.49
#